data_AF-A0AAD5TPQ5-F1
#
_entry.id   AF-A0AAD5TPQ5-F1
#
_cell.length_a   1.000
_cell.length_b   1.000
_cell.length_c   1.000
_cell.angle_alpha   90.00
_cell.angle_beta   90.00
_cell.angle_gamma   90.00
#
_symmetry.space_group_name_H-M   'P 1'
#
loop_
_entity.id
_entity.type
_entity.pdbx_description
1 polymer ?
#
loop_
_entity_poly.entity_id
_entity_poly.type
_entity_poly.pdbx_seq_one_letter_code
_entity_poly.pdbx_strand_id
1 'polypeptide(L)'
;MRDITLLAGSSHKQLALTICQRLNAPLGNCTLSKFSNKETNVEVRESVREQDVYIIQSGCGNVNDNFMELLIMIAACKTASAKKVTAVMPCFPYARQPETPFNRNGTPLSRVPAKDVSKYANLYDGQLLGTGSTPTLSDPPALRTGGSVVSTSDAPTSAGPEITPIPTPRISTMEKTMSTLSFPDEYLEVDEAPQYTPKFKQMRTGSTMSLDGGGRMSSISRSVSNVAVQPLAPQPVATASRETPANKSGYKHWSARSGTLIANMLMAAGADHIITMDLHDPQFQGFFDIPVDNLHGQPLMMKYIKEKIPDYQRAVIVSPDAGGAKRATVIADKLNMDFALIHKERRVAAGSELILVGDVKDRVCILVDDIADTSFTITRAAALLTKSGATHITALITHAILSGNACERIVNSTIDEVVVSNSVPQDQHMAECGGKLKVFDVAGVFAEAIRRIHNGESVSFLFEETPY
;
A
#
# COMPACT_ATOMS: atom_id res chain seq x y z
N MET A 1 -11.89 12.27 31.97
CA MET A 1 -13.05 11.94 31.14
C MET A 1 -13.77 10.78 31.81
N ARG A 2 -15.11 10.79 31.89
CA ARG A 2 -15.86 9.69 32.51
C ARG A 2 -16.26 8.71 31.41
N ASP A 3 -16.37 7.43 31.76
CA ASP A 3 -16.91 6.39 30.88
C ASP A 3 -16.12 6.15 29.57
N ILE A 4 -14.82 6.46 29.55
CA ILE A 4 -13.92 6.16 28.42
C ILE A 4 -13.01 4.98 28.78
N THR A 5 -12.85 4.04 27.86
CA THR A 5 -11.87 2.95 27.97
C THR A 5 -10.98 2.90 26.74
N LEU A 6 -9.66 2.89 26.94
CA LEU A 6 -8.67 2.80 25.87
C LEU A 6 -8.04 1.42 25.89
N LEU A 7 -8.19 0.65 24.83
CA LEU A 7 -7.56 -0.65 24.66
C LEU A 7 -6.53 -0.58 23.53
N ALA A 8 -5.50 -1.42 23.59
CA ALA A 8 -4.49 -1.49 22.54
C ALA A 8 -4.34 -2.93 22.07
N GLY A 9 -4.27 -3.12 20.76
CA GLY A 9 -3.79 -4.37 20.19
C GLY A 9 -2.26 -4.47 20.24
N SER A 10 -1.73 -5.54 19.66
CA SER A 10 -0.30 -5.87 19.66
C SER A 10 0.52 -5.09 18.62
N SER A 11 -0.12 -4.48 17.62
CA SER A 11 0.58 -3.85 16.48
C SER A 11 1.49 -2.68 16.87
N HIS A 12 1.04 -1.78 17.76
CA HIS A 12 1.78 -0.58 18.13
C HIS A 12 1.44 -0.09 19.55
N LYS A 13 1.84 -0.87 20.56
CA LYS A 13 1.55 -0.55 21.97
C LYS A 13 2.13 0.80 22.42
N GLN A 14 3.31 1.17 21.92
CA GLN A 14 3.95 2.44 22.28
C GLN A 14 3.11 3.66 21.89
N LEU A 15 2.54 3.69 20.68
CA LEU A 15 1.65 4.77 20.25
C LEU A 15 0.39 4.83 21.13
N ALA A 16 -0.21 3.69 21.44
CA ALA A 16 -1.38 3.64 22.32
C ALA A 16 -1.08 4.19 23.72
N LEU A 17 0.09 3.86 24.30
CA LEU A 17 0.53 4.41 25.58
C LEU A 17 0.72 5.93 25.52
N THR A 18 1.32 6.46 24.45
CA THR A 18 1.47 7.91 24.27
C THR A 18 0.12 8.62 24.12
N ILE A 19 -0.84 8.02 23.42
CA ILE A 19 -2.22 8.53 23.34
C ILE A 19 -2.86 8.55 24.74
N CYS A 20 -2.74 7.46 25.51
CA CYS A 20 -3.25 7.35 26.88
C CYS A 20 -2.66 8.44 27.80
N GLN A 21 -1.34 8.66 27.71
CA GLN A 21 -0.64 9.70 28.47
C GLN A 21 -1.17 11.09 28.15
N ARG A 22 -1.38 11.41 26.86
CA ARG A 22 -1.92 12.71 26.43
C ARG A 22 -3.38 12.91 26.85
N LEU A 23 -4.16 11.85 26.90
CA LEU A 23 -5.54 11.87 27.38
C LEU A 23 -5.66 11.86 28.92
N ASN A 24 -4.53 11.67 29.63
CA ASN A 24 -4.50 11.43 31.06
C ASN A 24 -5.47 10.32 31.50
N ALA A 25 -5.49 9.23 30.73
CA ALA A 25 -6.33 8.05 30.95
C ALA A 25 -5.46 6.79 30.96
N PRO A 26 -5.70 5.81 31.84
CA PRO A 26 -4.94 4.57 31.85
C PRO A 26 -5.27 3.72 30.63
N LEU A 27 -4.29 2.95 30.16
CA LEU A 27 -4.53 1.89 29.18
C LEU A 27 -5.24 0.73 29.89
N GLY A 28 -6.32 0.25 29.28
CA GLY A 28 -7.09 -0.85 29.77
C GLY A 28 -6.35 -2.19 29.79
N ASN A 29 -6.83 -3.09 30.65
CA ASN A 29 -6.21 -4.39 30.87
C ASN A 29 -6.74 -5.43 29.88
N CYS A 30 -5.95 -5.71 28.84
CA CYS A 30 -6.19 -6.81 27.91
C CYS A 30 -5.03 -7.80 27.93
N THR A 31 -5.35 -9.09 27.85
CA THR A 31 -4.37 -10.13 27.55
C THR A 31 -4.55 -10.59 26.12
N LEU A 32 -3.48 -10.40 25.35
CA LEU A 32 -3.39 -10.78 23.95
C LEU A 32 -2.35 -11.90 23.89
N SER A 33 -2.74 -13.05 23.35
CA SER A 33 -1.83 -14.18 23.18
C SER A 33 -2.17 -14.95 21.92
N LYS A 34 -1.29 -15.87 21.52
CA LYS A 34 -1.57 -16.83 20.46
C LYS A 34 -1.53 -18.24 21.03
N PHE A 35 -2.51 -19.05 20.65
CA PHE A 35 -2.45 -20.49 20.87
C PHE A 35 -1.31 -21.11 20.04
N SER A 36 -0.92 -22.34 20.37
CA SER A 36 0.18 -23.04 19.69
C SER A 36 -0.07 -23.24 18.18
N ASN A 37 -1.33 -23.34 17.78
CA ASN A 37 -1.80 -23.42 16.38
C ASN A 37 -1.90 -22.05 15.68
N LYS A 38 -1.43 -20.96 16.30
CA LYS A 38 -1.42 -19.57 15.79
C LYS A 38 -2.76 -18.83 15.83
N GLU A 39 -3.82 -19.43 16.36
CA GLU A 39 -5.08 -18.72 16.61
C GLU A 39 -4.90 -17.62 17.65
N THR A 40 -5.51 -16.47 17.42
CA THR A 40 -5.44 -15.31 18.31
C THR A 40 -6.41 -15.47 19.49
N ASN A 41 -5.89 -15.30 20.69
CA ASN A 41 -6.67 -15.27 21.93
C ASN A 41 -6.69 -13.85 22.51
N VAL A 42 -7.87 -13.39 22.90
CA VAL A 42 -8.11 -12.05 23.46
C VAL A 42 -8.95 -12.18 24.72
N GLU A 43 -8.45 -11.63 25.81
CA GLU A 43 -9.18 -11.51 27.08
C GLU A 43 -9.22 -10.05 27.52
N VAL A 44 -10.40 -9.44 27.55
CA VAL A 44 -10.63 -8.13 28.18
C VAL A 44 -10.82 -8.36 29.68
N ARG A 45 -9.89 -7.87 30.51
CA ARG A 45 -9.78 -8.17 31.95
C ARG A 45 -10.38 -7.10 32.85
N GLU A 46 -11.18 -6.22 32.29
CA GLU A 46 -11.92 -5.20 33.01
C GLU A 46 -13.33 -5.03 32.42
N SER A 47 -14.23 -4.43 33.20
CA SER A 47 -15.59 -4.18 32.73
C SER A 47 -15.62 -3.02 31.74
N VAL A 48 -16.01 -3.32 30.50
CA VAL A 48 -16.29 -2.31 29.45
C VAL A 48 -17.78 -1.97 29.31
N ARG A 49 -18.63 -2.48 30.21
CA ARG A 49 -20.07 -2.29 30.17
C ARG A 49 -20.45 -0.80 30.27
N GLU A 50 -21.31 -0.35 29.36
CA GLU A 50 -21.73 1.05 29.21
C GLU A 50 -20.58 2.06 28.97
N GLN A 51 -19.37 1.59 28.67
CA GLN A 51 -18.22 2.44 28.36
C GLN A 51 -18.17 2.79 26.87
N ASP A 52 -17.59 3.95 26.56
CA ASP A 52 -17.14 4.34 25.23
C ASP A 52 -15.72 3.83 25.02
N VAL A 53 -15.60 2.75 24.25
CA VAL A 53 -14.37 1.97 24.09
C VAL A 53 -13.66 2.39 22.81
N TYR A 54 -12.36 2.68 22.90
CA TYR A 54 -11.48 2.98 21.78
C TYR A 54 -10.39 1.92 21.70
N ILE A 55 -10.32 1.18 20.60
CA ILE A 55 -9.31 0.13 20.39
C ILE A 55 -8.27 0.64 19.39
N ILE A 56 -7.04 0.87 19.86
CA ILE A 56 -5.92 1.33 19.03
C ILE A 56 -5.19 0.13 18.42
N GLN A 57 -5.25 0.00 17.10
CA GLN A 57 -4.54 -1.04 16.34
C GLN A 57 -4.20 -0.54 14.94
N SER A 58 -2.91 -0.50 14.60
CA SER A 58 -2.43 -0.16 13.27
C SER A 58 -2.36 -1.39 12.34
N GLY A 59 -2.70 -1.21 11.07
CA GLY A 59 -2.70 -2.24 10.03
C GLY A 59 -1.30 -2.50 9.44
N CYS A 60 -0.32 -2.82 10.27
CA CYS A 60 1.08 -3.01 9.88
C CYS A 60 1.66 -4.34 10.39
N GLY A 61 2.90 -4.67 10.00
CA GLY A 61 3.58 -5.91 10.40
C GLY A 61 2.84 -7.16 9.90
N ASN A 62 2.49 -8.07 10.81
CA ASN A 62 1.62 -9.22 10.51
C ASN A 62 0.17 -8.75 10.34
N VAL A 63 -0.12 -8.09 9.20
CA VAL A 63 -1.36 -7.35 8.95
C VAL A 63 -2.63 -8.19 9.18
N ASN A 64 -2.65 -9.45 8.73
CA ASN A 64 -3.80 -10.34 8.91
C ASN A 64 -4.04 -10.68 10.38
N ASP A 65 -2.96 -10.96 11.11
CA ASP A 65 -3.03 -11.32 12.53
C ASP A 65 -3.51 -10.14 13.37
N ASN A 66 -2.94 -8.96 13.11
CA ASN A 66 -3.31 -7.72 13.78
C ASN A 66 -4.75 -7.31 13.48
N PHE A 67 -5.20 -7.56 12.25
CA PHE A 67 -6.58 -7.32 11.85
C PHE A 67 -7.55 -8.30 12.53
N MET A 68 -7.24 -9.61 12.55
CA MET A 68 -8.05 -10.60 13.27
C MET A 68 -8.10 -10.32 14.77
N GLU A 69 -6.97 -9.92 15.38
CA GLU A 69 -6.92 -9.51 16.78
C GLU A 69 -7.87 -8.33 17.06
N LEU A 70 -7.87 -7.30 16.20
CA LEU A 70 -8.78 -6.17 16.30
C LEU A 70 -10.25 -6.59 16.21
N LEU A 71 -10.60 -7.45 15.25
CA LEU A 71 -11.97 -7.95 15.10
C LEU A 71 -12.44 -8.68 16.36
N ILE A 72 -11.59 -9.55 16.93
CA ILE A 72 -11.91 -10.29 18.15
C ILE A 72 -12.05 -9.34 19.34
N MET A 73 -11.18 -8.32 19.47
CA MET A 73 -11.29 -7.30 20.52
C MET A 73 -12.61 -6.51 20.40
N ILE A 74 -13.00 -6.10 19.19
CA ILE A 74 -14.27 -5.39 18.94
C ILE A 74 -15.45 -6.28 19.37
N ALA A 75 -15.48 -7.53 18.91
CA ALA A 75 -16.53 -8.48 19.23
C ALA A 75 -16.60 -8.77 20.75
N ALA A 76 -15.46 -8.90 21.43
CA ALA A 76 -15.39 -9.06 22.88
C ALA A 76 -15.99 -7.86 23.62
N CYS A 77 -15.67 -6.64 23.19
CA CYS A 77 -16.23 -5.43 23.80
C CYS A 77 -17.74 -5.29 23.54
N LYS A 78 -18.20 -5.61 22.33
CA LYS A 78 -19.61 -5.55 21.98
C LYS A 78 -20.44 -6.56 22.77
N THR A 79 -19.97 -7.79 22.89
CA THR A 79 -20.63 -8.84 23.70
C THR A 79 -20.60 -8.53 25.20
N ALA A 80 -19.54 -7.85 25.68
CA ALA A 80 -19.46 -7.32 27.04
C ALA A 80 -20.30 -6.05 27.29
N SER A 81 -21.22 -5.70 26.37
CA SER A 81 -22.15 -4.57 26.49
C SER A 81 -21.47 -3.19 26.57
N ALA A 82 -20.38 -2.99 25.82
CA ALA A 82 -19.86 -1.65 25.57
C ALA A 82 -20.94 -0.77 24.91
N LYS A 83 -21.02 0.50 25.34
CA LYS A 83 -22.00 1.47 24.79
C LYS A 83 -21.69 1.80 23.34
N LYS A 84 -20.40 1.98 23.04
CA LYS A 84 -19.87 2.29 21.72
C LYS A 84 -18.47 1.69 21.59
N VAL A 85 -18.16 1.12 20.43
CA VAL A 85 -16.81 0.61 20.12
C VAL A 85 -16.26 1.36 18.92
N THR A 86 -15.21 2.16 19.14
CA THR A 86 -14.50 2.91 18.11
C THR A 86 -13.18 2.21 17.77
N ALA A 87 -12.98 1.82 16.51
CA ALA A 87 -11.71 1.28 16.05
C ALA A 87 -10.79 2.43 15.62
N VAL A 88 -9.64 2.56 16.28
CA VAL A 88 -8.63 3.58 15.98
C VAL A 88 -7.49 2.91 15.23
N MET A 89 -7.39 3.20 13.93
CA MET A 89 -6.51 2.53 12.98
C MET A 89 -5.56 3.52 12.31
N PRO A 90 -4.41 3.84 12.94
CA PRO A 90 -3.50 4.85 12.42
C PRO A 90 -3.03 4.60 10.98
N CYS A 91 -2.69 3.36 10.63
CA CYS A 91 -2.53 2.93 9.25
C CYS A 91 -3.65 1.94 8.90
N PHE A 92 -4.48 2.25 7.91
CA PHE A 92 -5.58 1.39 7.52
C PHE A 92 -5.10 0.18 6.67
N PRO A 93 -5.41 -1.07 7.03
CA PRO A 93 -4.95 -2.25 6.31
C PRO A 93 -5.64 -2.36 4.94
N TYR A 94 -4.92 -2.89 3.95
CA TYR A 94 -5.44 -3.10 2.58
C TYR A 94 -5.88 -1.83 1.83
N ALA A 95 -5.58 -0.63 2.32
CA ALA A 95 -5.99 0.64 1.69
C ALA A 95 -5.47 0.82 0.24
N ARG A 96 -4.37 0.14 -0.12
CA ARG A 96 -3.78 0.19 -1.47
C ARG A 96 -4.45 -0.74 -2.48
N GLN A 97 -5.38 -1.60 -2.07
CA GLN A 97 -6.03 -2.53 -3.00
C GLN A 97 -7.21 -1.81 -3.70
N PRO A 98 -7.08 -1.46 -4.99
CA PRO A 98 -8.07 -0.63 -5.66
C PRO A 98 -9.37 -1.40 -5.88
N GLU A 99 -10.49 -0.77 -5.55
CA GLU A 99 -11.78 -1.17 -6.09
C GLU A 99 -11.82 -0.69 -7.55
N THR A 100 -11.95 -1.61 -8.50
CA THR A 100 -12.14 -1.22 -9.91
C THR A 100 -13.45 -0.44 -10.00
N PRO A 101 -13.53 0.75 -10.63
CA PRO A 101 -14.73 1.58 -10.59
C PRO A 101 -15.99 0.79 -11.02
N PHE A 102 -17.02 0.82 -10.16
CA PHE A 102 -18.28 0.12 -10.35
C PHE A 102 -19.38 1.07 -10.79
N ASN A 103 -20.26 0.59 -11.67
CA ASN A 103 -21.60 1.15 -11.82
C ASN A 103 -22.50 0.58 -10.71
N ARG A 104 -23.51 1.35 -10.28
CA ARG A 104 -24.42 1.11 -9.13
C ARG A 104 -25.09 -0.28 -9.04
N ASN A 105 -24.96 -1.14 -10.05
CA ASN A 105 -25.50 -2.50 -10.11
C ASN A 105 -24.43 -3.61 -9.94
N GLY A 106 -23.40 -3.37 -9.12
CA GLY A 106 -22.45 -4.40 -8.67
C GLY A 106 -21.59 -5.08 -9.75
N THR A 107 -21.70 -4.68 -11.01
CA THR A 107 -20.93 -5.25 -12.11
C THR A 107 -19.69 -4.39 -12.36
N PRO A 108 -18.47 -4.95 -12.28
CA PRO A 108 -17.26 -4.18 -12.59
C PRO A 108 -17.31 -3.70 -14.04
N LEU A 109 -16.71 -2.54 -14.33
CA LEU A 109 -16.45 -2.13 -15.71
C LEU A 109 -15.73 -3.29 -16.41
N SER A 110 -16.47 -3.94 -17.30
CA SER A 110 -16.03 -5.15 -17.98
C SER A 110 -14.85 -4.77 -18.86
N ARG A 111 -13.70 -5.33 -18.52
CA ARG A 111 -12.41 -5.16 -19.20
C ARG A 111 -11.73 -3.84 -18.80
N VAL A 112 -10.68 -3.96 -18.00
CA VAL A 112 -9.54 -3.06 -18.14
C VAL A 112 -9.13 -3.16 -19.61
N PRO A 113 -9.20 -2.09 -20.40
CA PRO A 113 -8.77 -2.12 -21.80
C PRO A 113 -7.37 -2.76 -21.88
N ALA A 114 -7.05 -3.54 -22.92
CA ALA A 114 -5.74 -4.22 -23.01
C ALA A 114 -4.54 -3.25 -22.81
N LYS A 115 -4.71 -1.98 -23.22
CA LYS A 115 -3.78 -0.87 -22.98
C LYS A 115 -3.52 -0.54 -21.51
N ASP A 116 -4.47 -0.84 -20.64
CA ASP A 116 -4.49 -0.51 -19.22
C ASP A 116 -4.21 -1.74 -18.33
N VAL A 117 -4.04 -2.95 -18.88
CA VAL A 117 -3.70 -4.16 -18.08
C VAL A 117 -2.31 -4.02 -17.47
N SER A 118 -1.36 -3.51 -18.25
CA SER A 118 -0.03 -3.12 -17.76
C SER A 118 -0.13 -2.06 -16.65
N LYS A 119 -1.17 -1.20 -16.71
CA LYS A 119 -1.77 -0.33 -15.66
C LYS A 119 -1.57 -0.83 -14.23
N TYR A 120 -2.06 -2.05 -14.06
CA TYR A 120 -2.32 -2.69 -12.78
C TYR A 120 -1.40 -3.87 -12.49
N ALA A 121 -0.66 -4.35 -13.50
CA ALA A 121 0.28 -5.46 -13.39
C ALA A 121 1.38 -5.26 -12.33
N ASN A 122 1.74 -4.00 -12.04
CA ASN A 122 2.82 -3.64 -11.11
C ASN A 122 2.33 -2.85 -9.89
N LEU A 123 1.04 -2.90 -9.52
CA LEU A 123 0.56 -2.22 -8.30
C LEU A 123 1.25 -2.75 -7.01
N TYR A 124 1.95 -3.88 -7.12
CA TYR A 124 2.67 -4.57 -6.04
C TYR A 124 4.17 -4.74 -6.33
N ASP A 125 4.77 -3.80 -7.05
CA ASP A 125 6.24 -3.68 -7.19
C ASP A 125 6.99 -4.96 -7.64
N GLY A 126 6.31 -5.85 -8.36
CA GLY A 126 6.91 -7.04 -8.95
C GLY A 126 7.23 -8.19 -7.98
N GLN A 127 6.71 -8.19 -6.75
CA GLN A 127 6.73 -9.38 -5.88
C GLN A 127 5.32 -9.91 -5.64
N LEU A 128 4.73 -10.51 -6.67
CA LEU A 128 4.07 -11.79 -6.39
C LEU A 128 5.21 -12.76 -6.08
N LEU A 129 5.12 -13.49 -4.95
CA LEU A 129 5.97 -14.64 -4.68
C LEU A 129 6.17 -15.38 -6.01
N GLY A 130 7.43 -15.58 -6.37
CA GLY A 130 7.83 -16.08 -7.69
C GLY A 130 6.97 -17.29 -8.09
N THR A 131 6.86 -17.49 -9.39
CA THR A 131 6.21 -18.65 -10.02
C THR A 131 6.83 -19.95 -9.51
N GLY A 132 6.48 -20.36 -8.29
CA GLY A 132 6.57 -21.72 -7.84
C GLY A 132 5.62 -22.49 -8.73
N SER A 133 6.15 -23.52 -9.36
CA SER A 133 5.37 -24.53 -10.07
C SER A 133 4.08 -24.81 -9.29
N THR A 134 2.94 -24.61 -9.96
CA THR A 134 1.65 -25.11 -9.49
C THR A 134 1.84 -26.54 -8.99
N PRO A 135 1.57 -26.86 -7.71
CA PRO A 135 1.50 -28.24 -7.31
C PRO A 135 0.34 -28.84 -8.10
N THR A 136 0.67 -29.73 -9.04
CA THR A 136 -0.32 -30.57 -9.71
C THR A 136 -1.03 -31.35 -8.63
N LEU A 137 -2.31 -31.05 -8.40
CA LEU A 137 -3.21 -31.97 -7.70
C LEU A 137 -3.11 -33.31 -8.43
N SER A 138 -2.50 -34.30 -7.79
CA SER A 138 -2.52 -35.67 -8.27
C SER A 138 -3.97 -36.13 -8.36
N ASP A 139 -4.36 -36.65 -9.52
CA ASP A 139 -5.66 -37.27 -9.72
C ASP A 139 -5.95 -38.29 -8.60
N PRO A 140 -7.22 -38.41 -8.14
CA PRO A 140 -7.59 -39.45 -7.21
C PRO A 140 -7.37 -40.82 -7.86
N PRO A 141 -6.85 -41.83 -7.13
CA PRO A 141 -6.57 -43.14 -7.70
C PRO A 141 -7.87 -43.79 -8.21
N ALA A 142 -7.80 -44.33 -9.43
CA ALA A 142 -8.90 -44.97 -10.12
C ALA A 142 -9.48 -46.14 -9.31
N LEU A 143 -10.81 -46.14 -9.18
CA LEU A 143 -11.61 -47.24 -8.62
C LEU A 143 -11.30 -48.53 -9.40
N ARG A 144 -10.68 -49.51 -8.74
CA ARG A 144 -10.57 -50.87 -9.28
C ARG A 144 -11.91 -51.59 -9.07
N THR A 145 -12.61 -51.85 -10.17
CA THR A 145 -13.76 -52.76 -10.24
C THR A 145 -13.31 -54.20 -10.45
N GLY A 146 -13.87 -55.12 -9.65
CA GLY A 146 -13.77 -56.59 -9.76
C GLY A 146 -13.75 -57.22 -8.37
N GLY A 147 -14.90 -57.53 -7.75
CA GLY A 147 -15.55 -58.86 -7.79
C GLY A 147 -14.97 -59.76 -6.70
N SER A 148 -15.66 -60.19 -5.64
CA SER A 148 -16.85 -61.05 -5.65
C SER A 148 -17.61 -61.00 -4.30
N VAL A 149 -18.94 -61.02 -4.44
CA VAL A 149 -20.03 -61.50 -3.56
C VAL A 149 -19.63 -62.29 -2.31
N VAL A 150 -20.15 -61.93 -1.12
CA VAL A 150 -21.02 -62.75 -0.23
C VAL A 150 -21.67 -61.83 0.84
N SER A 151 -22.98 -62.01 0.99
CA SER A 151 -23.93 -61.42 1.94
C SER A 151 -23.94 -62.13 3.31
N THR A 152 -24.18 -61.39 4.40
CA THR A 152 -24.97 -61.72 5.65
C THR A 152 -24.64 -60.67 6.72
N SER A 153 -25.54 -59.76 7.06
CA SER A 153 -26.48 -59.79 8.20
C SER A 153 -25.85 -59.64 9.60
N ASP A 154 -26.51 -58.79 10.40
CA ASP A 154 -26.56 -58.75 11.87
C ASP A 154 -25.58 -57.82 12.66
N ALA A 155 -26.19 -56.83 13.31
CA ALA A 155 -25.80 -56.33 14.64
C ALA A 155 -26.55 -57.18 15.72
N PRO A 156 -26.34 -57.08 17.05
CA PRO A 156 -25.57 -56.10 17.85
C PRO A 156 -24.81 -56.72 19.07
N THR A 157 -24.48 -55.88 20.07
CA THR A 157 -24.44 -56.10 21.56
C THR A 157 -23.10 -56.04 22.34
N SER A 158 -23.02 -55.02 23.23
CA SER A 158 -22.53 -54.91 24.62
C SER A 158 -21.27 -55.62 25.18
N ALA A 159 -20.41 -54.85 25.88
CA ALA A 159 -19.98 -54.98 27.31
C ALA A 159 -18.52 -54.50 27.56
N GLY A 160 -18.27 -53.74 28.63
CA GLY A 160 -16.91 -53.50 29.20
C GLY A 160 -16.51 -54.59 30.23
N PRO A 161 -15.52 -54.42 31.15
CA PRO A 161 -14.57 -53.31 31.40
C PRO A 161 -13.09 -53.73 31.76
N GLU A 162 -12.26 -52.75 32.19
CA GLU A 162 -11.00 -52.76 33.03
C GLU A 162 -9.60 -53.12 32.44
N ILE A 163 -8.62 -52.17 32.39
CA ILE A 163 -7.45 -51.83 33.30
C ILE A 163 -6.26 -52.86 33.17
N THR A 164 -4.96 -52.57 32.89
CA THR A 164 -3.89 -51.73 33.53
C THR A 164 -2.58 -51.66 32.63
N PRO A 165 -1.40 -51.06 33.01
CA PRO A 165 -0.69 -50.01 32.25
C PRO A 165 0.74 -50.36 31.75
N ILE A 166 1.39 -49.46 30.99
CA ILE A 166 2.83 -49.56 30.59
C ILE A 166 3.53 -48.16 30.63
N PRO A 167 4.83 -48.05 30.99
CA PRO A 167 5.42 -46.92 31.72
C PRO A 167 6.32 -45.97 30.91
N THR A 168 6.66 -44.81 31.51
CA THR A 168 7.75 -43.88 31.10
C THR A 168 9.14 -44.33 31.58
N PRO A 169 10.20 -44.00 30.81
CA PRO A 169 11.39 -43.31 31.36
C PRO A 169 11.88 -42.17 30.42
N ARG A 170 12.14 -40.94 30.89
CA ARG A 170 13.33 -40.35 31.56
C ARG A 170 14.61 -40.22 30.72
N ILE A 171 15.09 -38.97 30.74
CA ILE A 171 16.24 -38.34 30.06
C ILE A 171 17.58 -38.73 30.70
N SER A 172 18.65 -38.83 29.89
CA SER A 172 20.02 -38.51 30.35
C SER A 172 20.93 -37.99 29.22
N THR A 173 21.69 -36.97 29.60
CA THR A 173 22.77 -36.17 28.97
C THR A 173 23.95 -36.92 28.34
N MET A 174 24.60 -36.32 27.32
CA MET A 174 26.07 -36.25 27.18
C MET A 174 26.54 -35.21 26.13
N GLU A 175 27.72 -34.64 26.39
CA GLU A 175 28.36 -33.47 25.76
C GLU A 175 29.22 -33.78 24.51
N LYS A 176 29.52 -32.69 23.76
CA LYS A 176 30.76 -32.32 23.03
C LYS A 176 31.42 -33.29 22.03
N THR A 177 31.61 -32.79 20.81
CA THR A 177 32.92 -32.75 20.13
C THR A 177 32.92 -31.77 18.93
N MET A 178 33.98 -30.96 18.83
CA MET A 178 34.36 -30.16 17.67
C MET A 178 35.25 -30.99 16.74
N SER A 179 35.08 -30.85 15.41
CA SER A 179 36.16 -30.91 14.40
C SER A 179 35.63 -30.44 13.04
N THR A 180 36.10 -29.30 12.49
CA THR A 180 37.17 -29.10 11.49
C THR A 180 36.86 -29.55 10.05
N LEU A 181 37.17 -28.63 9.10
CA LEU A 181 37.46 -28.78 7.65
C LEU A 181 36.24 -28.85 6.72
N SER A 182 36.20 -28.32 5.49
CA SER A 182 36.87 -27.26 4.71
C SER A 182 36.19 -27.30 3.30
N PHE A 183 36.24 -26.21 2.55
CA PHE A 183 35.63 -26.01 1.22
C PHE A 183 36.08 -27.01 0.13
N PRO A 184 35.33 -27.06 -0.99
CA PRO A 184 35.98 -26.78 -2.28
C PRO A 184 35.28 -25.69 -3.10
N ASP A 185 36.13 -24.87 -3.73
CA ASP A 185 35.84 -23.99 -4.86
C ASP A 185 35.35 -24.78 -6.09
N GLU A 186 34.44 -24.18 -6.86
CA GLU A 186 34.34 -24.44 -8.30
C GLU A 186 34.05 -23.12 -9.04
N TYR A 187 34.90 -22.84 -10.03
CA TYR A 187 34.97 -21.65 -10.87
C TYR A 187 34.23 -21.84 -12.21
N LEU A 188 34.02 -20.71 -12.93
CA LEU A 188 33.71 -20.51 -14.36
C LEU A 188 32.19 -20.51 -14.71
N GLU A 189 31.62 -19.59 -15.51
CA GLU A 189 32.15 -18.72 -16.57
C GLU A 189 31.52 -17.31 -16.60
N VAL A 190 32.24 -16.40 -17.24
CA VAL A 190 31.90 -14.99 -17.51
C VAL A 190 31.26 -14.94 -18.90
N ASP A 191 30.00 -14.51 -19.01
CA ASP A 191 29.38 -14.25 -20.32
C ASP A 191 29.41 -12.76 -20.66
N GLU A 192 30.01 -12.49 -21.82
CA GLU A 192 30.28 -11.18 -22.39
C GLU A 192 29.01 -10.42 -22.80
N ALA A 193 29.05 -9.10 -22.61
CA ALA A 193 28.03 -8.16 -23.05
C ALA A 193 28.03 -8.00 -24.59
N PRO A 194 26.87 -8.03 -25.27
CA PRO A 194 26.82 -7.69 -26.69
C PRO A 194 26.95 -6.17 -26.90
N GLN A 195 28.05 -5.79 -27.55
CA GLN A 195 28.30 -4.45 -28.10
C GLN A 195 27.30 -4.13 -29.22
N TYR A 196 26.52 -3.05 -29.06
CA TYR A 196 25.69 -2.50 -30.15
C TYR A 196 26.43 -1.33 -30.82
N THR A 197 26.70 -1.47 -32.11
CA THR A 197 27.24 -0.42 -32.98
C THR A 197 26.10 0.23 -33.79
N PRO A 198 25.98 1.58 -33.82
CA PRO A 198 24.97 2.23 -34.65
C PRO A 198 25.44 2.34 -36.10
N LYS A 199 24.59 1.90 -37.05
CA LYS A 199 24.79 2.13 -38.49
C LYS A 199 24.35 3.55 -38.86
N PHE A 200 25.30 4.38 -39.28
CA PHE A 200 25.08 5.67 -39.93
C PHE A 200 24.47 5.49 -41.32
N LYS A 201 23.51 6.35 -41.68
CA LYS A 201 23.11 6.61 -43.06
C LYS A 201 23.24 8.12 -43.35
N GLN A 202 24.29 8.50 -44.09
CA GLN A 202 24.36 9.75 -44.88
C GLN A 202 23.20 9.74 -45.91
N MET A 203 22.61 10.82 -46.41
CA MET A 203 23.04 12.17 -46.84
C MET A 203 21.71 12.90 -47.18
N ARG A 204 21.51 14.22 -47.10
CA ARG A 204 22.05 15.28 -47.96
C ARG A 204 21.53 16.67 -47.52
N THR A 205 22.30 17.65 -47.95
CA THR A 205 22.37 19.11 -47.69
C THR A 205 21.39 20.00 -48.46
N GLY A 206 21.19 21.24 -47.95
CA GLY A 206 20.68 22.44 -48.63
C GLY A 206 19.20 22.75 -48.32
N SER A 207 18.75 23.94 -47.92
CA SER A 207 19.18 25.30 -48.29
C SER A 207 18.70 26.35 -47.27
N THR A 208 19.32 27.53 -47.33
CA THR A 208 19.18 28.74 -46.51
C THR A 208 18.13 29.76 -47.03
N MET A 209 17.76 30.73 -46.15
CA MET A 209 17.24 32.11 -46.42
C MET A 209 15.74 32.25 -46.82
N SER A 210 14.91 33.23 -46.42
CA SER A 210 15.03 34.58 -45.82
C SER A 210 13.71 35.03 -45.14
N LEU A 211 13.79 36.07 -44.30
CA LEU A 211 12.67 36.92 -43.85
C LEU A 211 12.24 37.92 -44.93
N ASP A 212 10.95 38.27 -45.00
CA ASP A 212 10.53 39.66 -45.27
C ASP A 212 9.06 40.01 -44.90
N GLY A 213 8.94 41.22 -44.33
CA GLY A 213 7.87 42.22 -44.35
C GLY A 213 6.38 41.90 -44.58
N GLY A 214 5.58 42.11 -43.52
CA GLY A 214 4.45 43.06 -43.44
C GLY A 214 3.27 43.03 -44.44
N GLY A 215 2.04 43.01 -43.92
CA GLY A 215 0.90 43.75 -44.52
C GLY A 215 -0.46 43.04 -44.62
N ARG A 216 -1.37 43.39 -43.69
CA ARG A 216 -2.84 43.54 -43.77
C ARG A 216 -3.76 42.51 -44.49
N MET A 217 -4.80 42.14 -43.75
CA MET A 217 -6.04 41.43 -44.16
C MET A 217 -6.87 42.17 -45.23
N SER A 218 -7.54 41.43 -46.13
CA SER A 218 -8.99 41.59 -46.37
C SER A 218 -9.60 40.45 -47.22
N SER A 219 -10.77 40.00 -46.75
CA SER A 219 -11.93 39.38 -47.43
C SER A 219 -11.75 38.51 -48.69
N ILE A 220 -12.12 37.23 -48.57
CA ILE A 220 -12.50 36.38 -49.71
C ILE A 220 -13.90 35.81 -49.47
N SER A 221 -14.84 36.17 -50.35
CA SER A 221 -16.11 35.47 -50.57
C SER A 221 -16.15 34.95 -52.01
N ARG A 222 -16.24 33.63 -52.12
CA ARG A 222 -16.70 32.75 -53.23
C ARG A 222 -16.67 33.26 -54.68
N SER A 223 -15.94 32.53 -55.52
CA SER A 223 -16.42 32.07 -56.83
C SER A 223 -15.77 30.73 -57.22
N VAL A 224 -16.56 29.94 -57.94
CA VAL A 224 -16.39 28.52 -58.27
C VAL A 224 -15.65 28.36 -59.60
N SER A 225 -14.70 27.42 -59.70
CA SER A 225 -14.47 26.67 -60.96
C SER A 225 -13.50 25.50 -60.80
N ASN A 226 -14.04 24.30 -61.09
CA ASN A 226 -13.47 23.15 -61.80
C ASN A 226 -12.04 22.67 -61.49
N VAL A 227 -11.94 21.51 -60.80
CA VAL A 227 -10.75 20.63 -60.86
C VAL A 227 -11.19 19.23 -61.27
N ALA A 228 -10.52 18.72 -62.31
CA ALA A 228 -10.70 17.41 -62.90
C ALA A 228 -10.28 16.29 -61.93
N VAL A 229 -11.09 15.22 -61.88
CA VAL A 229 -10.79 13.99 -61.14
C VAL A 229 -9.89 13.10 -62.00
N GLN A 230 -8.67 12.84 -61.57
CA GLN A 230 -7.86 11.73 -62.10
C GLN A 230 -8.20 10.43 -61.33
N PRO A 231 -8.33 9.27 -62.00
CA PRO A 231 -8.59 8.02 -61.32
C PRO A 231 -7.34 7.52 -60.57
N LEU A 232 -7.50 7.19 -59.29
CA LEU A 232 -6.46 6.48 -58.52
C LEU A 232 -6.24 5.07 -59.08
N ALA A 233 -4.97 4.68 -59.20
CA ALA A 233 -4.56 3.32 -59.52
C ALA A 233 -5.12 2.30 -58.51
N PRO A 234 -5.42 1.05 -58.94
CA PRO A 234 -5.95 0.02 -58.07
C PRO A 234 -4.94 -0.34 -56.98
N GLN A 235 -5.34 -0.16 -55.72
CA GLN A 235 -4.60 -0.63 -54.55
C GLN A 235 -4.63 -2.16 -54.50
N PRO A 236 -3.57 -2.83 -54.00
CA PRO A 236 -3.56 -4.28 -53.84
C PRO A 236 -4.68 -4.71 -52.91
N VAL A 237 -5.40 -5.78 -53.28
CA VAL A 237 -6.42 -6.39 -52.45
C VAL A 237 -5.75 -6.86 -51.15
N ALA A 238 -6.06 -6.19 -50.04
CA ALA A 238 -5.66 -6.66 -48.73
C ALA A 238 -6.29 -8.05 -48.54
N THR A 239 -5.45 -9.08 -48.55
CA THR A 239 -5.85 -10.41 -48.06
C THR A 239 -6.18 -10.24 -46.59
N ALA A 240 -7.48 -10.14 -46.29
CA ALA A 240 -7.97 -10.20 -44.94
C ALA A 240 -7.53 -11.55 -44.36
N SER A 241 -6.47 -11.55 -43.55
CA SER A 241 -6.22 -12.62 -42.61
C SER A 241 -7.46 -12.68 -41.74
N ARG A 242 -8.30 -13.67 -42.01
CA ARG A 242 -9.48 -13.98 -41.22
C ARG A 242 -8.94 -14.37 -39.83
N GLU A 243 -8.80 -13.38 -38.96
CA GLU A 243 -8.54 -13.62 -37.54
C GLU A 243 -9.65 -14.56 -37.08
N THR A 244 -9.26 -15.79 -36.77
CA THR A 244 -10.09 -16.75 -36.07
C THR A 244 -10.70 -16.01 -34.89
N PRO A 245 -12.03 -16.02 -34.71
CA PRO A 245 -12.66 -15.27 -33.62
C PRO A 245 -12.05 -15.78 -32.33
N ALA A 246 -11.20 -14.95 -31.71
CA ALA A 246 -10.59 -15.25 -30.44
C ALA A 246 -11.73 -15.64 -29.51
N ASN A 247 -11.65 -16.88 -29.03
CA ASN A 247 -12.66 -17.53 -28.21
C ASN A 247 -13.14 -16.52 -27.17
N LYS A 248 -14.35 -15.97 -27.35
CA LYS A 248 -14.99 -15.08 -26.37
C LYS A 248 -15.39 -15.96 -25.20
N SER A 249 -14.42 -16.41 -24.41
CA SER A 249 -14.74 -16.90 -23.09
C SER A 249 -15.40 -15.73 -22.38
N GLY A 250 -16.69 -15.85 -22.10
CA GLY A 250 -17.50 -14.83 -21.43
C GLY A 250 -17.10 -14.61 -19.97
N TYR A 251 -15.89 -15.04 -19.58
CA TYR A 251 -15.40 -14.95 -18.22
C TYR A 251 -14.97 -13.51 -17.92
N LYS A 252 -15.79 -12.81 -17.15
CA LYS A 252 -15.46 -11.51 -16.58
C LYS A 252 -14.35 -11.74 -15.54
N HIS A 253 -13.21 -11.08 -15.70
CA HIS A 253 -12.18 -11.08 -14.67
C HIS A 253 -12.76 -10.51 -13.38
N TRP A 254 -12.83 -11.32 -12.34
CA TRP A 254 -13.25 -10.91 -11.00
C TRP A 254 -12.03 -10.43 -10.24
N SER A 255 -12.07 -9.17 -9.80
CA SER A 255 -11.11 -8.63 -8.86
C SER A 255 -11.70 -8.70 -7.44
N ALA A 256 -10.88 -9.11 -6.47
CA ALA A 256 -11.30 -9.16 -5.08
C ALA A 256 -11.53 -7.73 -4.55
N ARG A 257 -12.65 -7.56 -3.83
CA ARG A 257 -13.05 -6.29 -3.21
C ARG A 257 -12.57 -6.22 -1.77
N SER A 258 -11.26 -6.17 -1.60
CA SER A 258 -10.67 -6.29 -0.27
C SER A 258 -11.03 -5.11 0.63
N GLY A 259 -11.12 -3.89 0.09
CA GLY A 259 -11.57 -2.72 0.86
C GLY A 259 -12.99 -2.90 1.42
N THR A 260 -13.94 -3.27 0.56
CA THR A 260 -15.32 -3.57 0.98
C THR A 260 -15.37 -4.72 2.00
N LEU A 261 -14.59 -5.78 1.78
CA LEU A 261 -14.54 -6.92 2.70
C LEU A 261 -14.04 -6.51 4.10
N ILE A 262 -12.96 -5.72 4.17
CA ILE A 262 -12.38 -5.24 5.43
C ILE A 262 -13.36 -4.35 6.18
N ALA A 263 -14.04 -3.42 5.49
CA ALA A 263 -15.08 -2.59 6.08
C ALA A 263 -16.24 -3.43 6.64
N ASN A 264 -16.72 -4.40 5.85
CA ASN A 264 -17.80 -5.31 6.27
C ASN A 264 -17.41 -6.15 7.49
N MET A 265 -16.17 -6.64 7.56
CA MET A 265 -15.69 -7.40 8.72
C MET A 265 -15.65 -6.55 9.99
N LEU A 266 -15.18 -5.30 9.91
CA LEU A 266 -15.17 -4.37 11.06
C LEU A 266 -16.59 -4.07 11.56
N MET A 267 -17.52 -3.77 10.64
CA MET A 267 -18.92 -3.53 10.98
C MET A 267 -19.59 -4.78 11.56
N ALA A 268 -19.35 -5.96 10.95
CA ALA A 268 -19.91 -7.23 11.43
C ALA A 268 -19.35 -7.63 12.81
N ALA A 269 -18.09 -7.30 13.11
CA ALA A 269 -17.53 -7.49 14.45
C ALA A 269 -18.19 -6.59 15.51
N GLY A 270 -18.83 -5.48 15.09
CA GLY A 270 -19.58 -4.57 15.95
C GLY A 270 -18.93 -3.22 16.18
N ALA A 271 -18.06 -2.76 15.28
CA ALA A 271 -17.54 -1.39 15.33
C ALA A 271 -18.67 -0.39 15.06
N ASP A 272 -18.75 0.66 15.88
CA ASP A 272 -19.74 1.73 15.76
C ASP A 272 -19.14 3.01 15.14
N HIS A 273 -17.81 3.11 15.09
CA HIS A 273 -17.07 4.26 14.57
C HIS A 273 -15.63 3.86 14.17
N ILE A 274 -15.09 4.42 13.10
CA ILE A 274 -13.68 4.28 12.71
C ILE A 274 -12.96 5.63 12.81
N ILE A 275 -11.76 5.65 13.39
CA ILE A 275 -10.81 6.76 13.30
C ILE A 275 -9.57 6.25 12.57
N THR A 276 -9.12 6.93 11.52
CA THR A 276 -7.91 6.56 10.78
C THR A 276 -7.15 7.81 10.34
N MET A 277 -6.02 7.67 9.66
CA MET A 277 -5.25 8.78 9.13
C MET A 277 -4.83 8.51 7.69
N ASP A 278 -4.85 9.55 6.86
CA ASP A 278 -4.40 9.56 5.46
C ASP A 278 -4.71 8.28 4.68
N LEU A 279 -6.00 7.91 4.61
CA LEU A 279 -6.46 6.84 3.73
C LEU A 279 -5.91 7.01 2.30
N HIS A 280 -5.29 5.95 1.78
CA HIS A 280 -4.67 5.93 0.45
C HIS A 280 -5.64 6.38 -0.65
N ASP A 281 -6.86 5.86 -0.61
CA ASP A 281 -7.98 6.35 -1.39
C ASP A 281 -9.08 6.84 -0.43
N PRO A 282 -9.34 8.16 -0.37
CA PRO A 282 -10.38 8.73 0.48
C PRO A 282 -11.78 8.15 0.23
N GLN A 283 -12.03 7.53 -0.93
CA GLN A 283 -13.30 6.85 -1.22
C GLN A 283 -13.59 5.68 -0.29
N PHE A 284 -12.58 5.14 0.41
CA PHE A 284 -12.76 4.07 1.39
C PHE A 284 -13.74 4.44 2.50
N GLN A 285 -13.91 5.73 2.82
CA GLN A 285 -14.92 6.18 3.78
C GLN A 285 -16.34 5.77 3.35
N GLY A 286 -16.61 5.74 2.04
CA GLY A 286 -17.91 5.34 1.49
C GLY A 286 -18.20 3.84 1.54
N PHE A 287 -17.27 3.01 2.04
CA PHE A 287 -17.50 1.58 2.26
C PHE A 287 -18.09 1.28 3.64
N PHE A 288 -18.15 2.27 4.51
CA PHE A 288 -18.69 2.13 5.85
C PHE A 288 -20.07 2.77 5.93
N ASP A 289 -21.03 2.04 6.52
CA ASP A 289 -22.33 2.58 6.93
C ASP A 289 -22.27 3.25 8.32
N ILE A 290 -21.11 3.14 8.98
CA ILE A 290 -20.77 3.81 10.24
C ILE A 290 -19.91 5.05 9.97
N PRO A 291 -19.86 6.03 10.88
CA PRO A 291 -18.98 7.19 10.72
C PRO A 291 -17.51 6.78 10.56
N VAL A 292 -16.76 7.56 9.79
CA VAL A 292 -15.31 7.39 9.60
C VAL A 292 -14.65 8.76 9.68
N ASP A 293 -13.85 8.98 10.71
CA ASP A 293 -13.00 10.16 10.84
C ASP A 293 -11.62 9.85 10.23
N ASN A 294 -11.39 10.30 9.00
CA ASN A 294 -10.09 10.24 8.34
C ASN A 294 -9.27 11.49 8.66
N LEU A 295 -8.39 11.38 9.66
CA LEU A 295 -7.46 12.43 10.06
C LEU A 295 -6.41 12.66 8.97
N HIS A 296 -5.81 13.85 8.95
CA HIS A 296 -4.78 14.19 7.96
C HIS A 296 -3.42 14.36 8.64
N GLY A 297 -2.38 13.72 8.12
CA GLY A 297 -0.99 13.96 8.54
C GLY A 297 -0.43 15.27 7.97
N GLN A 298 -1.12 15.86 6.99
CA GLN A 298 -0.71 17.08 6.30
C GLN A 298 -0.34 18.25 7.24
N PRO A 299 -1.13 18.61 8.29
CA PRO A 299 -0.75 19.68 9.21
C PRO A 299 0.56 19.40 9.95
N LEU A 300 0.81 18.14 10.33
CA LEU A 300 2.05 17.72 10.99
C LEU A 300 3.24 17.80 10.04
N MET A 301 3.08 17.39 8.78
CA MET A 301 4.11 17.55 7.75
C MET A 301 4.45 19.02 7.51
N MET A 302 3.44 19.89 7.40
CA MET A 302 3.65 21.33 7.25
C MET A 302 4.38 21.93 8.45
N LYS A 303 4.03 21.52 9.68
CA LYS A 303 4.75 21.90 10.91
C LYS A 303 6.21 21.46 10.84
N TYR A 304 6.47 20.21 10.45
CA TYR A 304 7.82 19.67 10.31
C TYR A 304 8.65 20.48 9.30
N ILE A 305 8.09 20.76 8.11
CA ILE A 305 8.76 21.56 7.07
C ILE A 305 9.17 22.93 7.63
N LYS A 306 8.23 23.63 8.29
CA LYS A 306 8.48 24.97 8.85
C LYS A 306 9.54 24.98 9.95
N GLU A 307 9.57 23.95 10.79
CA GLU A 307 10.42 23.93 11.99
C GLU A 307 11.80 23.29 11.75
N LYS A 308 11.90 22.36 10.79
CA LYS A 308 13.07 21.48 10.64
C LYS A 308 13.82 21.64 9.32
N ILE A 309 13.19 22.18 8.28
CA ILE A 309 13.84 22.38 6.98
C ILE A 309 14.30 23.84 6.86
N PRO A 310 15.63 24.10 6.83
CA PRO A 310 16.15 25.45 6.64
C PRO A 310 15.74 26.02 5.29
N ASP A 311 15.43 27.31 5.24
CA ASP A 311 15.04 28.03 4.02
C ASP A 311 13.94 27.32 3.20
N TYR A 312 12.99 26.65 3.89
CA TYR A 312 11.96 25.84 3.24
C TYR A 312 11.17 26.60 2.17
N GLN A 313 11.04 27.93 2.28
CA GLN A 313 10.34 28.76 1.29
C GLN A 313 10.96 28.70 -0.11
N ARG A 314 12.25 28.34 -0.21
CA ARG A 314 12.95 28.14 -1.49
C ARG A 314 12.94 26.69 -1.96
N ALA A 315 12.50 25.75 -1.12
CA ALA A 315 12.40 24.34 -1.47
C ALA A 315 11.24 24.09 -2.45
N VAL A 316 11.24 22.92 -3.10
CA VAL A 316 10.16 22.44 -3.98
C VAL A 316 9.44 21.32 -3.27
N ILE A 317 8.10 21.34 -3.24
CA ILE A 317 7.33 20.15 -2.89
C ILE A 317 7.24 19.27 -4.13
N VAL A 318 7.64 18.01 -4.03
CA VAL A 318 7.66 17.06 -5.13
C VAL A 318 6.71 15.91 -4.86
N SER A 319 5.83 15.60 -5.81
CA SER A 319 5.07 14.35 -5.77
C SER A 319 5.82 13.24 -6.53
N PRO A 320 6.03 12.06 -5.92
CA PRO A 320 6.78 10.96 -6.54
C PRO A 320 6.00 10.27 -7.68
N ASP A 321 4.68 10.46 -7.75
CA ASP A 321 3.83 9.96 -8.82
C ASP A 321 2.60 10.85 -9.07
N ALA A 322 1.84 10.54 -10.12
CA ALA A 322 0.63 11.30 -10.47
C ALA A 322 -0.53 11.15 -9.48
N GLY A 323 -0.58 10.08 -8.69
CA GLY A 323 -1.63 9.84 -7.70
C GLY A 323 -1.49 10.76 -6.49
N GLY A 324 -0.25 10.98 -6.04
CA GLY A 324 0.08 11.88 -4.92
C GLY A 324 0.02 13.38 -5.26
N ALA A 325 -0.17 13.76 -6.53
CA ALA A 325 -0.06 15.15 -6.98
C ALA A 325 -0.97 16.10 -6.18
N LYS A 326 -2.24 15.73 -6.00
CA LYS A 326 -3.21 16.55 -5.24
C LYS A 326 -2.74 16.79 -3.80
N ARG A 327 -2.19 15.78 -3.13
CA ARG A 327 -1.67 15.89 -1.74
C ARG A 327 -0.51 16.88 -1.67
N ALA A 328 0.45 16.73 -2.56
CA ALA A 328 1.63 17.57 -2.64
C ALA A 328 1.28 19.03 -3.00
N THR A 329 0.38 19.26 -3.95
CA THR A 329 -0.07 20.62 -4.33
C THR A 329 -0.72 21.34 -3.16
N VAL A 330 -1.57 20.68 -2.36
CA VAL A 330 -2.21 21.33 -1.19
C VAL A 330 -1.16 21.80 -0.16
N ILE A 331 -0.08 21.04 0.05
CA ILE A 331 1.02 21.47 0.94
C ILE A 331 1.77 22.64 0.32
N ALA A 332 2.10 22.56 -0.98
CA ALA A 332 2.79 23.62 -1.72
C ALA A 332 2.02 24.94 -1.65
N ASP A 333 0.71 24.92 -1.91
CA ASP A 333 -0.15 26.09 -1.89
C ASP A 333 -0.24 26.71 -0.48
N LYS A 334 -0.45 25.88 0.56
CA LYS A 334 -0.55 26.36 1.95
C LYS A 334 0.77 26.92 2.50
N LEU A 335 1.91 26.45 1.98
CA LEU A 335 3.23 26.95 2.36
C LEU A 335 3.77 28.02 1.40
N ASN A 336 3.03 28.33 0.33
CA ASN A 336 3.45 29.23 -0.75
C ASN A 336 4.82 28.83 -1.33
N MET A 337 4.96 27.54 -1.66
CA MET A 337 6.15 26.92 -2.23
C MET A 337 5.86 26.42 -3.65
N ASP A 338 6.90 26.28 -4.48
CA ASP A 338 6.69 25.67 -5.80
C ASP A 338 6.46 24.16 -5.70
N PHE A 339 5.81 23.64 -6.74
CA PHE A 339 5.45 22.24 -6.87
C PHE A 339 6.12 21.61 -8.10
N ALA A 340 6.58 20.37 -7.96
CA ALA A 340 7.00 19.53 -9.07
C ALA A 340 6.37 18.13 -8.99
N LEU A 341 6.25 17.48 -10.15
CA LEU A 341 5.62 16.18 -10.30
C LEU A 341 6.53 15.23 -11.05
N ILE A 342 6.68 14.02 -10.53
CA ILE A 342 7.31 12.92 -11.26
C ILE A 342 6.20 12.04 -11.85
N HIS A 343 6.26 11.84 -13.15
CA HIS A 343 5.32 10.99 -13.88
C HIS A 343 6.05 9.78 -14.46
N LYS A 344 5.46 8.60 -14.30
CA LYS A 344 5.99 7.35 -14.85
C LYS A 344 5.38 7.08 -16.23
N GLU A 345 6.14 7.35 -17.29
CA GLU A 345 5.74 6.98 -18.64
C GLU A 345 5.97 5.47 -18.85
N ARG A 346 4.92 4.76 -19.28
CA ARG A 346 4.98 3.32 -19.54
C ARG A 346 5.18 3.07 -21.02
N ARG A 347 6.42 2.86 -21.45
CA ARG A 347 6.70 2.33 -22.79
C ARG A 347 6.65 0.81 -22.76
N VAL A 348 5.90 0.23 -23.71
CA VAL A 348 5.49 -1.19 -23.72
C VAL A 348 6.68 -2.16 -23.82
N ALA A 349 7.89 -1.71 -24.19
CA ALA A 349 9.03 -2.58 -24.47
C ALA A 349 10.38 -2.21 -23.82
N ALA A 350 10.52 -1.06 -23.14
CA ALA A 350 11.84 -0.53 -22.73
C ALA A 350 11.98 -0.20 -21.24
N GLY A 351 11.08 -0.72 -20.40
CA GLY A 351 10.98 -0.30 -19.01
C GLY A 351 10.28 1.06 -18.86
N SER A 352 9.96 1.42 -17.62
CA SER A 352 9.27 2.67 -17.32
C SER A 352 10.28 3.81 -17.14
N GLU A 353 10.13 4.85 -17.96
CA GLU A 353 10.90 6.09 -17.86
C GLU A 353 10.20 7.05 -16.91
N LEU A 354 10.96 7.73 -16.05
CA LEU A 354 10.44 8.74 -15.13
C LEU A 354 10.67 10.12 -15.75
N ILE A 355 9.61 10.92 -15.82
CA ILE A 355 9.62 12.29 -16.35
C ILE A 355 9.39 13.23 -15.18
N LEU A 356 10.27 14.22 -15.02
CA LEU A 356 10.08 15.30 -14.06
C LEU A 356 9.41 16.50 -14.74
N VAL A 357 8.38 17.04 -14.10
CA VAL A 357 7.70 18.28 -14.49
C VAL A 357 7.81 19.28 -13.35
N GLY A 358 8.48 20.40 -13.58
CA GLY A 358 8.80 21.42 -12.57
C GLY A 358 10.30 21.68 -12.47
N ASP A 359 10.69 22.87 -12.00
CA ASP A 359 12.09 23.23 -11.84
C ASP A 359 12.58 22.93 -10.42
N VAL A 360 13.60 22.07 -10.34
CA VAL A 360 14.19 21.58 -9.09
C VAL A 360 15.68 21.90 -8.98
N LYS A 361 16.24 22.59 -9.98
CA LYS A 361 17.67 22.82 -10.06
C LYS A 361 18.14 23.76 -8.96
N ASP A 362 19.24 23.41 -8.31
CA ASP A 362 19.87 24.18 -7.24
C ASP A 362 18.94 24.42 -6.02
N ARG A 363 17.98 23.51 -5.81
CA ARG A 363 16.95 23.62 -4.76
C ARG A 363 16.84 22.36 -3.91
N VAL A 364 16.40 22.57 -2.67
CA VAL A 364 15.96 21.50 -1.77
C VAL A 364 14.65 20.92 -2.30
N CYS A 365 14.54 19.61 -2.38
CA CYS A 365 13.35 18.90 -2.82
C CYS A 365 12.74 18.12 -1.67
N ILE A 366 11.43 18.30 -1.46
CA ILE A 366 10.67 17.61 -0.42
C ILE A 366 9.69 16.66 -1.10
N LEU A 367 10.04 15.38 -1.17
CA LEU A 367 9.14 14.34 -1.65
C LEU A 367 8.01 14.14 -0.64
N VAL A 368 6.75 14.18 -1.07
CA VAL A 368 5.61 13.92 -0.18
C VAL A 368 4.80 12.73 -0.69
N ASP A 369 4.59 11.75 0.18
CA ASP A 369 3.73 10.60 -0.10
C ASP A 369 2.92 10.15 1.13
N ASP A 370 1.86 9.37 0.94
CA ASP A 370 1.08 8.79 2.04
C ASP A 370 1.72 7.51 2.53
N ILE A 371 2.12 6.61 1.62
CA ILE A 371 2.61 5.28 1.97
C ILE A 371 3.95 5.01 1.30
N ALA A 372 4.96 4.64 2.08
CA ALA A 372 6.20 4.05 1.57
C ALA A 372 6.32 2.59 2.02
N ASP A 373 6.31 1.68 1.05
CA ASP A 373 6.35 0.23 1.29
C ASP A 373 7.75 -0.32 1.03
N THR A 374 8.09 -0.66 -0.22
CA THR A 374 9.44 -1.08 -0.62
C THR A 374 10.41 0.10 -0.76
N SER A 375 9.92 1.34 -0.63
CA SER A 375 10.65 2.58 -0.92
C SER A 375 11.21 2.70 -2.34
N PHE A 376 10.80 1.84 -3.29
CA PHE A 376 11.29 1.89 -4.67
C PHE A 376 10.93 3.18 -5.39
N THR A 377 9.69 3.64 -5.26
CA THR A 377 9.21 4.86 -5.92
C THR A 377 9.99 6.08 -5.44
N ILE A 378 10.12 6.28 -4.13
CA ILE A 378 10.80 7.45 -3.56
C ILE A 378 12.30 7.45 -3.83
N THR A 379 12.96 6.28 -3.86
CA THR A 379 14.41 6.20 -4.13
C THR A 379 14.73 6.43 -5.61
N ARG A 380 13.87 5.97 -6.53
CA ARG A 380 14.00 6.32 -7.95
C ARG A 380 13.68 7.78 -8.24
N ALA A 381 12.68 8.33 -7.57
CA ALA A 381 12.37 9.75 -7.63
C ALA A 381 13.57 10.58 -7.17
N ALA A 382 14.19 10.22 -6.05
CA ALA A 382 15.39 10.89 -5.55
C ALA A 382 16.55 10.84 -6.55
N ALA A 383 16.82 9.68 -7.17
CA ALA A 383 17.86 9.58 -8.19
C ALA A 383 17.60 10.50 -9.41
N LEU A 384 16.33 10.68 -9.82
CA LEU A 384 15.95 11.61 -10.88
C LEU A 384 16.14 13.07 -10.45
N LEU A 385 15.75 13.41 -9.22
CA LEU A 385 15.92 14.75 -8.65
C LEU A 385 17.40 15.14 -8.57
N THR A 386 18.26 14.24 -8.09
CA THR A 386 19.71 14.45 -8.08
C THR A 386 20.26 14.70 -9.48
N LYS A 387 19.85 13.90 -10.48
CA LYS A 387 20.24 14.12 -11.89
C LYS A 387 19.75 15.45 -12.45
N SER A 388 18.65 15.97 -11.91
CA SER A 388 18.03 17.24 -12.31
C SER A 388 18.58 18.44 -11.53
N GLY A 389 19.58 18.23 -10.66
CA GLY A 389 20.28 19.29 -9.94
C GLY A 389 19.71 19.64 -8.57
N ALA A 390 18.90 18.78 -7.94
CA ALA A 390 18.47 18.97 -6.56
C ALA A 390 19.67 18.97 -5.60
N THR A 391 19.69 19.90 -4.64
CA THR A 391 20.81 20.07 -3.69
C THR A 391 20.68 19.20 -2.44
N HIS A 392 19.45 18.94 -2.03
CA HIS A 392 19.11 18.13 -0.87
C HIS A 392 17.72 17.53 -1.06
N ILE A 393 17.51 16.28 -0.64
CA ILE A 393 16.28 15.53 -0.85
C ILE A 393 15.78 14.99 0.48
N THR A 394 14.63 15.49 0.92
CA THR A 394 13.92 15.01 2.10
C THR A 394 12.63 14.31 1.66
N ALA A 395 12.36 13.10 2.13
CA ALA A 395 11.08 12.42 1.89
C ALA A 395 10.19 12.47 3.14
N LEU A 396 9.00 13.06 3.04
CA LEU A 396 7.99 13.13 4.10
C LEU A 396 6.85 12.15 3.79
N ILE A 397 6.67 11.14 4.63
CA ILE A 397 5.70 10.06 4.43
C ILE A 397 4.83 9.88 5.67
N THR A 398 3.52 9.74 5.50
CA THR A 398 2.65 9.44 6.65
C THR A 398 2.89 8.00 7.13
N HIS A 399 2.62 6.99 6.32
CA HIS A 399 2.69 5.58 6.67
C HIS A 399 3.92 4.92 6.03
N ALA A 400 5.01 4.84 6.79
CA ALA A 400 6.20 4.11 6.35
C ALA A 400 6.10 2.65 6.80
N ILE A 401 5.67 1.79 5.87
CA ILE A 401 5.59 0.34 6.07
C ILE A 401 6.99 -0.27 5.98
N LEU A 402 7.83 0.24 5.07
CA LEU A 402 9.25 -0.12 4.91
C LEU A 402 9.52 -1.63 4.83
N SER A 403 8.74 -2.36 4.03
CA SER A 403 8.86 -3.80 3.89
C SER A 403 10.01 -4.23 2.96
N GLY A 404 10.42 -5.50 3.08
CA GLY A 404 11.44 -6.09 2.24
C GLY A 404 12.78 -5.37 2.39
N ASN A 405 13.38 -4.95 1.28
CA ASN A 405 14.67 -4.26 1.27
C ASN A 405 14.55 -2.73 1.32
N ALA A 406 13.47 -2.18 1.88
CA ALA A 406 13.23 -0.74 1.92
C ALA A 406 14.33 0.04 2.65
N CYS A 407 14.73 -0.41 3.85
CA CYS A 407 15.78 0.23 4.64
C CYS A 407 17.12 0.27 3.88
N GLU A 408 17.52 -0.85 3.29
CA GLU A 408 18.73 -0.96 2.46
C GLU A 408 18.67 0.00 1.26
N ARG A 409 17.52 0.06 0.57
CA ARG A 409 17.32 0.99 -0.55
C ARG A 409 17.45 2.44 -0.10
N ILE A 410 16.91 2.81 1.06
CA ILE A 410 17.02 4.16 1.60
C ILE A 410 18.49 4.50 1.88
N VAL A 411 19.21 3.61 2.57
CA VAL A 411 20.64 3.79 2.88
C VAL A 411 21.44 4.01 1.60
N ASN A 412 21.24 3.17 0.59
CA ASN A 412 21.97 3.21 -0.68
C ASN A 412 21.45 4.27 -1.68
N SER A 413 20.41 5.03 -1.33
CA SER A 413 19.83 6.06 -2.20
C SER A 413 20.49 7.44 -2.02
N THR A 414 20.16 8.34 -2.95
CA THR A 414 20.51 9.76 -2.88
C THR A 414 19.56 10.58 -1.99
N ILE A 415 18.65 9.94 -1.25
CA ILE A 415 17.83 10.63 -0.24
C ILE A 415 18.74 10.96 0.94
N ASP A 416 18.69 12.20 1.39
CA ASP A 416 19.45 12.67 2.54
C ASP A 416 18.71 12.34 3.85
N GLU A 417 17.40 12.53 3.86
CA GLU A 417 16.56 12.32 5.04
C GLU A 417 15.19 11.75 4.67
N VAL A 418 14.74 10.74 5.41
CA VAL A 418 13.39 10.16 5.31
C VAL A 418 12.68 10.43 6.63
N VAL A 419 11.62 11.22 6.59
CA VAL A 419 10.82 11.67 7.72
C VAL A 419 9.46 10.99 7.66
N VAL A 420 9.15 10.19 8.68
CA VAL A 420 7.96 9.34 8.70
C VAL A 420 7.14 9.56 9.96
N SER A 421 5.86 9.24 9.95
CA SER A 421 5.09 9.26 11.20
C SER A 421 5.27 7.97 12.01
N ASN A 422 4.94 8.01 13.30
CA ASN A 422 4.76 6.82 14.13
C ASN A 422 3.36 6.18 14.00
N SER A 423 2.64 6.35 12.89
CA SER A 423 1.40 5.58 12.61
C SER A 423 1.65 4.07 12.47
N VAL A 424 2.89 3.70 12.14
CA VAL A 424 3.44 2.34 12.13
C VAL A 424 4.69 2.37 13.03
N PRO A 425 4.99 1.31 13.81
CA PRO A 425 6.22 1.26 14.60
C PRO A 425 7.47 1.45 13.75
N GLN A 426 8.40 2.31 14.20
CA GLN A 426 9.62 2.65 13.45
C GLN A 426 10.93 2.33 14.18
N ASP A 427 10.88 1.84 15.43
CA ASP A 427 12.08 1.65 16.26
C ASP A 427 13.14 0.77 15.57
N GLN A 428 12.70 -0.31 14.93
CA GLN A 428 13.58 -1.18 14.16
C GLN A 428 14.09 -0.50 12.88
N HIS A 429 13.21 0.15 12.12
CA HIS A 429 13.60 0.84 10.88
C HIS A 429 14.59 1.97 11.11
N MET A 430 14.51 2.67 12.25
CA MET A 430 15.47 3.72 12.62
C MET A 430 16.89 3.17 12.78
N ALA A 431 17.03 1.97 13.35
CA ALA A 431 18.33 1.30 13.48
C ALA A 431 18.86 0.82 12.12
N GLU A 432 17.97 0.38 11.22
CA GLU A 432 18.34 -0.19 9.91
C GLU A 432 18.60 0.87 8.82
N CYS A 433 17.99 2.05 8.91
CA CYS A 433 18.09 3.11 7.90
C CYS A 433 19.37 3.98 8.02
N GLY A 434 20.38 3.54 8.76
CA GLY A 434 21.70 4.20 8.80
C GLY A 434 21.67 5.66 9.23
N GLY A 435 20.73 6.05 10.09
CA GLY A 435 20.57 7.43 10.58
C GLY A 435 19.82 8.39 9.65
N LYS A 436 19.38 7.93 8.46
CA LYS A 436 18.58 8.76 7.54
C LYS A 436 17.11 8.88 7.95
N LEU A 437 16.60 7.96 8.78
CA LEU A 437 15.19 7.93 9.17
C LEU A 437 14.94 8.78 10.42
N LYS A 438 13.97 9.69 10.34
CA LYS A 438 13.45 10.48 11.46
C LYS A 438 11.94 10.27 11.60
N VAL A 439 11.43 10.43 12.82
CA VAL A 439 10.03 10.15 13.14
C VAL A 439 9.35 11.39 13.71
N PHE A 440 8.15 11.72 13.22
CA PHE A 440 7.26 12.70 13.85
C PHE A 440 6.05 12.02 14.51
N ASP A 441 5.59 12.58 15.62
CA ASP A 441 4.53 12.00 16.44
C ASP A 441 3.13 12.36 15.94
N VAL A 442 2.26 11.36 15.81
CA VAL A 442 0.82 11.52 15.51
C VAL A 442 -0.07 11.32 16.74
N ALA A 443 0.49 10.92 17.89
CA ALA A 443 -0.30 10.63 19.09
C ALA A 443 -1.13 11.84 19.55
N GLY A 444 -0.61 13.06 19.39
CA GLY A 444 -1.34 14.30 19.69
C GLY A 444 -2.65 14.43 18.91
N VAL A 445 -2.61 14.13 17.60
CA VAL A 445 -3.77 14.22 16.71
C VAL A 445 -4.80 13.14 17.06
N PHE A 446 -4.37 11.90 17.31
CA PHE A 446 -5.28 10.83 17.73
C PHE A 446 -5.89 11.05 19.11
N ALA A 447 -5.10 11.52 20.08
CA ALA A 447 -5.60 11.84 21.42
C ALA A 447 -6.67 12.94 21.35
N GLU A 448 -6.42 14.01 20.61
CA GLU A 448 -7.39 15.10 20.48
C GLU A 448 -8.63 14.67 19.69
N ALA A 449 -8.49 13.81 18.67
CA ALA A 449 -9.63 13.24 17.96
C ALA A 449 -10.51 12.40 18.90
N ILE A 450 -9.92 11.47 19.65
CA ILE A 450 -10.63 10.64 20.65
C ILE A 450 -11.35 11.54 21.67
N ARG A 451 -10.67 12.55 22.21
CA ARG A 451 -11.25 13.48 23.19
C ARG A 451 -12.47 14.20 22.62
N ARG A 452 -12.38 14.71 21.39
CA ARG A 452 -13.46 15.44 20.72
C ARG A 452 -14.65 14.55 20.42
N ILE A 453 -14.41 13.36 19.86
CA ILE A 453 -15.45 12.38 19.52
C ILE A 453 -16.20 11.96 20.77
N HIS A 454 -15.47 11.66 21.85
CA HIS A 454 -16.06 11.29 23.13
C HIS A 454 -16.96 12.40 23.72
N ASN A 455 -16.55 13.66 23.56
CA ASN A 455 -17.29 14.82 24.06
C ASN A 455 -18.36 15.35 23.09
N GLY A 456 -18.49 14.80 21.87
CA GLY A 456 -19.38 15.32 20.83
C GLY A 456 -18.92 16.67 20.24
N GLU A 457 -17.62 16.97 20.31
CA GLU A 457 -17.01 18.17 19.73
C GLU A 457 -16.60 17.93 18.27
N SER A 458 -16.49 18.99 17.48
CA SER A 458 -16.09 18.89 16.07
C SER A 458 -14.64 18.46 15.91
N VAL A 459 -14.40 17.40 15.13
CA VAL A 459 -13.07 16.89 14.75
C VAL A 459 -12.46 17.71 13.61
N SER A 460 -13.26 18.45 12.82
CA SER A 460 -12.81 19.15 11.61
C SER A 460 -11.70 20.16 11.83
N PHE A 461 -11.58 20.70 13.05
CA PHE A 461 -10.48 21.57 13.47
C PHE A 461 -9.09 20.92 13.23
N LEU A 462 -8.98 19.60 13.42
CA LEU A 462 -7.73 18.85 13.26
C LEU A 462 -7.27 18.72 11.81
N PHE A 463 -8.11 19.06 10.84
CA PHE A 463 -7.74 19.00 9.42
C PHE A 463 -6.93 20.22 8.97
N GLU A 464 -6.97 21.31 9.75
CA GLU A 464 -6.29 22.56 9.44
C GLU A 464 -5.17 22.87 10.43
N GLU A 465 -5.34 22.50 11.69
CA GLU A 465 -4.40 22.83 12.77
C GLU A 465 -3.83 21.58 13.46
N THR A 466 -2.56 21.66 13.86
CA THR A 466 -1.93 20.64 14.70
C THR A 466 -2.23 20.92 16.18
N PRO A 467 -2.83 19.99 16.93
CA PRO A 467 -2.96 20.13 18.37
C PRO A 467 -1.57 20.01 19.01
N TYR A 468 -1.16 21.04 19.73
CA TYR A 468 0.06 21.18 20.56
C TYR A 468 1.33 20.47 20.06
#